data_AF-A0AAU5H160-F1
#
_entry.id   AF-A0AAU5H160-F1
#
_cell.length_a   1.000
_cell.length_b   1.000
_cell.length_c   1.000
_cell.angle_alpha   90.00
_cell.angle_beta   90.00
_cell.angle_gamma   90.00
#
_symmetry.space_group_name_H-M   'P 1'
#
loop_
_entity.id
_entity.type
_entity.pdbx_description
1 polymer ?
#
loop_
_entity_poly.entity_id
_entity_poly.type
_entity_poly.pdbx_seq_one_letter_code
_entity_poly.pdbx_strand_id
1 'polypeptide(L)'
;MSDTLALVESPVQLLNVLEWAHIRPPAPRQGPGGRGLTLVVLPPRDPTSRGQLRRMAEFAMDEGHTVRWSEARAGRASLPRTAAELTPALRAAQRIVLGDPFSRLVQALLPLSRAREITVVDDGTATMEFTELLTRGDRLVRWHRSGRRSSPADLAFGVFASAARRRLTPGHGREVELFSAMPATPPPGMALRANRFGWTRARFGPPTISAGTDIVGTSLVETGVVDPERYLTAVGALARAHGATRYFAHRRESPDKLRALAVATGLEIVRPDLPLELVARRGPVGHTVLSFPSTVVHTLPLALEGTGVRIIVCDVDPAWLTDSASPRAQGFLSAITGTARELHGLKSVASVAPTPAR
;
A
#
# COMPACT_ATOMS: atom_id res chain seq x y z
N MET A 1 -22.96 18.53 4.20
CA MET A 1 -22.41 17.54 5.17
C MET A 1 -21.95 16.33 4.37
N SER A 2 -20.74 15.82 4.60
CA SER A 2 -20.24 14.65 3.86
C SER A 2 -20.84 13.37 4.41
N ASP A 3 -21.37 12.54 3.52
CA ASP A 3 -21.92 11.22 3.89
C ASP A 3 -20.80 10.23 4.23
N THR A 4 -19.68 10.38 3.53
CA THR A 4 -18.47 9.57 3.68
C THR A 4 -17.27 10.44 4.00
N LEU A 5 -16.50 10.02 5.00
CA LEU A 5 -15.21 10.61 5.36
C LEU A 5 -14.11 9.55 5.19
N ALA A 6 -13.12 9.82 4.35
CA ALA A 6 -11.95 8.98 4.18
C ALA A 6 -10.75 9.53 4.96
N LEU A 7 -10.03 8.67 5.69
CA LEU A 7 -8.78 9.00 6.38
C LEU A 7 -7.63 8.30 5.65
N VAL A 8 -6.72 9.09 5.06
CA VAL A 8 -5.60 8.56 4.26
C VAL A 8 -4.26 9.13 4.71
N GLU A 9 -3.26 8.26 4.77
CA GLU A 9 -1.92 8.53 5.30
C GLU A 9 -0.80 8.19 4.30
N SER A 10 -1.14 7.52 3.20
CA SER A 10 -0.19 7.13 2.17
C SER A 10 -0.80 7.30 0.76
N PRO A 11 0.05 7.48 -0.28
CA PRO A 11 -0.43 7.57 -1.67
C PRO A 11 -1.24 6.35 -2.11
N VAL A 12 -0.86 5.15 -1.66
CA VAL A 12 -1.54 3.89 -1.97
C VAL A 12 -2.92 3.83 -1.31
N GLN A 13 -3.04 4.29 -0.06
CA GLN A 13 -4.36 4.38 0.59
C GLN A 13 -5.29 5.33 -0.16
N LEU A 14 -4.78 6.48 -0.60
CA LEU A 14 -5.56 7.43 -1.39
C LEU A 14 -5.99 6.83 -2.73
N LEU A 15 -5.08 6.13 -3.43
CA LEU A 15 -5.41 5.36 -4.63
C LEU A 15 -6.56 4.37 -4.38
N ASN A 16 -6.47 3.56 -3.32
CA ASN A 16 -7.51 2.59 -3.00
C ASN A 16 -8.84 3.24 -2.57
N VAL A 17 -8.81 4.45 -2.02
CA VAL A 17 -10.04 5.24 -1.79
C VAL A 17 -10.68 5.67 -3.10
N LEU A 18 -9.92 6.08 -4.11
CA LEU A 18 -10.45 6.44 -5.43
C LEU A 18 -11.01 5.22 -6.15
N GLU A 19 -10.33 4.08 -6.08
CA GLU A 19 -10.84 2.79 -6.56
C GLU A 19 -12.16 2.40 -5.89
N TRP A 20 -12.24 2.57 -4.57
CA TRP A 20 -13.46 2.30 -3.80
C TRP A 20 -14.60 3.25 -4.20
N ALA A 21 -14.31 4.55 -4.33
CA ALA A 21 -15.30 5.57 -4.69
C ALA A 21 -15.84 5.38 -6.11
N HIS A 22 -15.03 4.86 -7.02
CA HIS A 22 -15.44 4.57 -8.40
C HIS A 22 -16.53 3.49 -8.49
N ILE A 23 -16.43 2.44 -7.67
CA ILE A 23 -17.43 1.36 -7.65
C ILE A 23 -18.57 1.61 -6.67
N ARG A 24 -18.43 2.59 -5.78
CA ARG A 24 -19.46 3.08 -4.86
C ARG A 24 -19.51 4.61 -4.95
N PRO A 25 -20.01 5.17 -6.06
CA PRO A 25 -20.06 6.61 -6.24
C PRO A 25 -20.84 7.21 -5.07
N PRO A 26 -20.27 8.19 -4.34
CA PRO A 26 -21.01 8.87 -3.29
C PRO A 26 -22.24 9.55 -3.92
N ALA A 27 -23.33 9.64 -3.17
CA ALA A 27 -24.55 10.30 -3.66
C ALA A 27 -24.21 11.69 -4.24
N PRO A 28 -24.81 12.11 -5.37
CA PRO A 28 -24.48 13.37 -6.01
C PRO A 28 -24.60 14.56 -5.05
N ARG A 29 -23.66 15.51 -5.12
CA ARG A 29 -23.76 16.76 -4.36
C ARG A 29 -24.90 17.62 -4.90
N GLN A 30 -26.09 17.45 -4.36
CA GLN A 30 -27.19 18.37 -4.63
C GLN A 30 -27.05 19.62 -3.75
N GLY A 31 -26.71 20.76 -4.36
CA GLY A 31 -26.64 22.08 -3.72
C GLY A 31 -25.46 22.31 -2.75
N PRO A 32 -25.35 23.53 -2.17
CA PRO A 32 -24.38 23.87 -1.13
C PRO A 32 -24.74 23.14 0.17
N GLY A 33 -24.40 21.86 0.24
CA GLY A 33 -24.80 20.96 1.33
C GLY A 33 -24.83 19.48 0.95
N GLY A 34 -24.82 19.18 -0.35
CA GLY A 34 -24.92 17.84 -0.91
C GLY A 34 -23.93 16.82 -0.32
N ARG A 35 -24.41 15.57 -0.26
CA ARG A 35 -23.63 14.40 0.16
C ARG A 35 -22.48 14.18 -0.82
N GLY A 36 -21.32 13.75 -0.33
CA GLY A 36 -20.10 13.61 -1.12
C GLY A 36 -18.97 13.01 -0.28
N LEU A 37 -17.90 12.60 -0.94
CA LEU A 37 -16.69 12.09 -0.29
C LEU A 37 -15.79 13.24 0.15
N THR A 38 -15.43 13.25 1.44
CA THR A 38 -14.34 14.11 1.96
C THR A 38 -13.13 13.25 2.29
N LEU A 39 -12.00 13.50 1.64
CA LEU A 39 -10.72 12.88 1.95
C LEU A 39 -9.94 13.76 2.91
N VAL A 40 -9.65 13.23 4.10
CA VAL A 40 -8.74 13.85 5.06
C VAL A 40 -7.36 13.22 4.89
N VAL A 41 -6.44 14.00 4.34
CA VAL A 41 -5.05 13.61 4.17
C VAL A 41 -4.29 13.92 5.45
N LEU A 42 -3.76 12.87 6.06
CA LEU A 42 -2.94 12.87 7.28
C LEU A 42 -1.50 12.54 6.85
N PRO A 43 -0.73 13.51 6.33
CA PRO A 43 0.53 13.23 5.66
C PRO A 43 1.61 12.68 6.60
N PRO A 44 2.50 11.80 6.12
CA PRO A 44 3.70 11.41 6.83
C PRO A 44 4.70 12.57 6.88
N ARG A 45 5.80 12.39 7.61
CA ARG A 45 6.89 13.38 7.68
C ARG A 45 7.83 13.32 6.46
N ASP A 46 7.92 12.15 5.83
CA ASP A 46 8.78 11.91 4.67
C ASP A 46 8.41 12.83 3.47
N PRO A 47 9.33 13.67 2.97
CA PRO A 47 9.06 14.61 1.88
C PRO A 47 8.59 13.93 0.60
N THR A 48 9.17 12.79 0.23
CA THR A 48 8.82 12.05 -1.00
C THR A 48 7.36 11.62 -0.96
N SER A 49 6.96 10.94 0.12
CA SER A 49 5.58 10.49 0.31
C SER A 49 4.59 11.65 0.40
N ARG A 50 5.00 12.80 0.95
CA ARG A 50 4.18 14.03 0.95
C ARG A 50 3.96 14.57 -0.46
N GLY A 51 5.00 14.58 -1.30
CA GLY A 51 4.91 14.99 -2.71
C GLY A 51 3.98 14.07 -3.52
N GLN A 52 4.14 12.75 -3.37
CA GLN A 52 3.24 11.77 -3.99
C GLN A 52 1.78 11.95 -3.52
N LEU A 53 1.56 12.20 -2.23
CA LEU A 53 0.22 12.45 -1.68
C LEU A 53 -0.43 13.72 -2.23
N ARG A 54 0.33 14.78 -2.49
CA ARG A 54 -0.19 16.01 -3.11
C ARG A 54 -0.70 15.74 -4.52
N ARG A 55 0.08 15.04 -5.34
CA ARG A 55 -0.36 14.63 -6.69
C ARG A 55 -1.56 13.69 -6.66
N MET A 56 -1.61 12.76 -5.70
CA MET A 56 -2.80 11.92 -5.51
C MET A 56 -4.03 12.74 -5.08
N ALA A 57 -3.83 13.76 -4.23
CA ALA A 57 -4.89 14.67 -3.83
C ALA A 57 -5.41 15.52 -5.01
N GLU A 58 -4.55 15.90 -5.96
CA GLU A 58 -4.95 16.54 -7.21
C GLU A 58 -5.93 15.65 -8.00
N PHE A 59 -5.62 14.35 -8.19
CA PHE A 59 -6.59 13.44 -8.82
C PHE A 59 -7.90 13.33 -8.06
N ALA A 60 -7.86 13.28 -6.73
CA ALA A 60 -9.10 13.25 -5.95
C ALA A 60 -9.95 14.52 -6.14
N MET A 61 -9.31 15.69 -6.29
CA MET A 61 -10.01 16.94 -6.58
C MET A 61 -10.57 16.97 -8.02
N ASP A 62 -9.82 16.44 -9.00
CA ASP A 62 -10.29 16.31 -10.39
C ASP A 62 -11.51 15.39 -10.50
N GLU A 63 -11.62 14.36 -9.65
CA GLU A 63 -12.80 13.50 -9.51
C GLU A 63 -13.97 14.18 -8.75
N GLY A 64 -13.82 15.46 -8.39
CA GLY A 64 -14.84 16.26 -7.70
C GLY A 64 -14.96 15.97 -6.21
N HIS A 65 -13.99 15.29 -5.60
CA HIS A 65 -13.99 15.02 -4.16
C HIS A 65 -13.44 16.20 -3.35
N THR A 66 -13.93 16.36 -2.12
CA THR A 66 -13.41 17.39 -1.21
C THR A 66 -12.15 16.86 -0.53
N VAL A 67 -11.03 17.57 -0.65
CA VAL A 67 -9.78 17.19 0.02
C VAL A 67 -9.45 18.15 1.15
N ARG A 68 -9.12 17.62 2.33
CA ARG A 68 -8.67 18.37 3.51
C ARG A 68 -7.31 17.85 3.96
N TRP A 69 -6.31 18.73 3.98
CA TRP A 69 -4.98 18.41 4.46
C TRP A 69 -4.85 18.72 5.96
N SER A 70 -4.39 17.77 6.78
CA SER A 70 -4.36 17.91 8.24
C SER A 70 -3.01 17.50 8.84
N GLU A 71 -2.27 18.46 9.38
CA GLU A 71 -0.90 18.27 9.90
C GLU A 71 -0.85 17.61 11.29
N ALA A 72 -1.37 16.39 11.40
CA ALA A 72 -1.45 15.64 12.66
C ALA A 72 -0.09 15.25 13.28
N ARG A 73 1.01 15.38 12.52
CA ARG A 73 2.37 14.95 12.91
C ARG A 73 3.37 16.09 13.12
N ALA A 74 2.93 17.35 13.01
CA ALA A 74 3.79 18.53 13.05
C ALA A 74 4.37 18.83 14.45
N GLY A 75 3.76 18.33 15.54
CA GLY A 75 4.23 18.57 16.90
C GLY A 75 3.45 17.78 17.95
N ARG A 76 3.83 17.93 19.22
CA ARG A 76 3.24 17.20 20.36
C ARG A 76 1.74 17.49 20.56
N ALA A 77 1.30 18.72 20.25
CA ALA A 77 -0.11 19.13 20.35
C ALA A 77 -0.92 18.93 19.05
N SER A 78 -0.28 18.48 17.96
CA SER A 78 -0.92 18.40 16.65
C SER A 78 -2.00 17.34 16.56
N LEU A 79 -1.81 16.17 17.18
CA LEU A 79 -2.79 15.10 17.18
C LEU A 79 -4.06 15.48 17.98
N PRO A 80 -3.98 15.96 19.24
CA PRO A 80 -5.17 16.44 19.95
C PRO A 80 -5.91 17.54 19.21
N ARG A 81 -5.19 18.50 18.60
CA ARG A 81 -5.79 19.56 17.79
C ARG A 81 -6.51 19.01 16.56
N THR A 82 -5.84 18.15 15.80
CA THR A 82 -6.44 17.46 14.64
C THR A 82 -7.68 16.67 15.05
N ALA A 83 -7.62 15.95 16.17
CA ALA A 83 -8.76 15.20 16.68
C ALA A 83 -9.93 16.13 17.02
N ALA A 84 -9.68 17.26 17.69
CA ALA A 84 -10.71 18.26 17.99
C ALA A 84 -11.33 18.85 16.71
N GLU A 85 -10.50 19.22 15.73
CA GLU A 85 -10.94 19.78 14.44
C GLU A 85 -11.73 18.78 13.58
N LEU A 86 -11.37 17.50 13.63
CA LEU A 86 -12.04 16.44 12.84
C LEU A 86 -13.25 15.83 13.55
N THR A 87 -13.39 15.99 14.87
CA THR A 87 -14.47 15.37 15.66
C THR A 87 -15.86 15.66 15.10
N PRO A 88 -16.23 16.91 14.74
CA PRO A 88 -17.55 17.19 14.17
C PRO A 88 -17.81 16.40 12.88
N ALA A 89 -16.82 16.34 11.98
CA ALA A 89 -16.93 15.60 10.73
C ALA A 89 -17.00 14.08 10.97
N LEU A 90 -16.17 13.54 11.87
CA LEU A 90 -16.16 12.12 12.24
C LEU A 90 -17.50 11.66 12.84
N ARG A 91 -18.14 12.52 13.64
CA ARG A 91 -19.45 12.25 14.26
C ARG A 91 -20.62 12.38 13.28
N ALA A 92 -20.51 13.25 12.29
CA ALA A 92 -21.53 13.47 11.28
C ALA A 92 -21.48 12.45 10.13
N ALA A 93 -20.32 11.85 9.87
CA ALA A 93 -20.15 10.87 8.80
C ALA A 93 -20.97 9.59 9.06
N GLN A 94 -21.72 9.14 8.04
CA GLN A 94 -22.44 7.86 8.08
C GLN A 94 -21.48 6.69 7.80
N ARG A 95 -20.51 6.94 6.92
CA ARG A 95 -19.46 6.00 6.51
C ARG A 95 -18.06 6.56 6.75
N ILE A 96 -17.17 5.71 7.28
CA ILE A 96 -15.73 5.97 7.34
C ILE A 96 -15.00 5.03 6.39
N VAL A 97 -14.05 5.58 5.63
CA VAL A 97 -13.09 4.80 4.82
C VAL A 97 -11.69 5.04 5.38
N LEU A 98 -10.89 3.99 5.60
CA LEU A 98 -9.56 4.12 6.18
C LEU A 98 -8.58 3.10 5.61
N GLY A 99 -7.30 3.44 5.58
CA GLY A 99 -6.25 2.59 5.01
C GLY A 99 -5.57 1.64 6.00
N ASP A 100 -4.84 2.17 6.99
CA ASP A 100 -4.08 1.36 7.97
C ASP A 100 -4.80 1.26 9.32
N PRO A 101 -5.44 0.12 9.66
CA PRO A 101 -6.02 -0.12 10.99
C PRO A 101 -5.03 -0.06 12.16
N PHE A 102 -3.74 -0.21 11.89
CA PHE A 102 -2.67 -0.16 12.88
C PHE A 102 -2.11 1.25 13.09
N SER A 103 -2.54 2.22 12.27
CA SER A 103 -2.09 3.59 12.42
C SER A 103 -2.53 4.16 13.75
N ARG A 104 -1.58 4.75 14.49
CA ARG A 104 -1.89 5.46 15.73
C ARG A 104 -2.84 6.64 15.51
N LEU A 105 -2.80 7.29 14.35
CA LEU A 105 -3.74 8.36 14.03
C LEU A 105 -5.14 7.80 13.85
N VAL A 106 -5.29 6.76 13.03
CA VAL A 106 -6.57 6.10 12.81
C VAL A 106 -7.13 5.54 14.12
N GLN A 107 -6.30 4.89 14.94
CA GLN A 107 -6.73 4.33 16.22
C GLN A 107 -7.17 5.40 17.24
N ALA A 108 -6.61 6.62 17.16
CA ALA A 108 -7.04 7.75 17.98
C ALA A 108 -8.32 8.40 17.46
N LEU A 109 -8.51 8.45 16.13
CA LEU A 109 -9.63 9.16 15.49
C LEU A 109 -10.89 8.29 15.34
N LEU A 110 -10.74 7.01 14.98
CA LEU A 110 -11.86 6.10 14.72
C LEU A 110 -12.84 5.96 15.90
N PRO A 111 -12.39 5.89 17.18
CA PRO A 111 -13.30 5.86 18.32
C PRO A 111 -14.19 7.11 18.47
N LEU A 112 -13.81 8.24 17.87
CA LEU A 112 -14.60 9.48 17.91
C LEU A 112 -15.78 9.45 16.93
N SER A 113 -15.76 8.54 15.96
CA SER A 113 -16.80 8.41 14.94
C SER A 113 -18.00 7.61 15.42
N ARG A 114 -19.18 7.97 14.92
CA ARG A 114 -20.45 7.26 15.11
C ARG A 114 -20.92 6.50 13.87
N ALA A 115 -20.11 6.45 12.82
CA ALA A 115 -20.44 5.79 11.56
C ALA A 115 -20.86 4.33 11.79
N ARG A 116 -21.87 3.87 11.06
CA ARG A 116 -22.28 2.45 11.10
C ARG A 116 -21.59 1.63 10.02
N GLU A 117 -21.08 2.30 9.00
CA GLU A 117 -20.41 1.69 7.87
C GLU A 117 -18.92 2.04 7.92
N ILE A 118 -18.06 1.03 7.95
CA ILE A 118 -16.61 1.22 7.94
C ILE A 118 -16.01 0.39 6.83
N THR A 119 -15.32 1.02 5.89
CA THR A 119 -14.53 0.34 4.87
C THR A 119 -13.05 0.48 5.19
N VAL A 120 -12.35 -0.64 5.29
CA VAL A 120 -10.89 -0.71 5.31
C VAL A 120 -10.42 -0.91 3.88
N VAL A 121 -9.67 0.04 3.33
CA VAL A 121 -9.03 -0.07 2.02
C VAL A 121 -7.60 -0.53 2.16
N ASP A 122 -7.03 -1.07 1.09
CA ASP A 122 -5.67 -1.59 1.11
C ASP A 122 -4.58 -0.58 1.51
N ASP A 123 -3.68 -1.03 2.38
CA ASP A 123 -2.39 -0.41 2.71
C ASP A 123 -1.23 -1.41 2.53
N GLY A 124 -1.34 -2.24 1.49
CA GLY A 124 -0.35 -3.26 1.18
C GLY A 124 -0.33 -4.40 2.20
N THR A 125 0.87 -4.76 2.69
CA THR A 125 1.06 -5.94 3.55
C THR A 125 0.37 -5.83 4.91
N ALA A 126 0.07 -4.59 5.36
CA ALA A 126 -0.69 -4.35 6.58
C ALA A 126 -2.11 -4.93 6.49
N THR A 127 -2.72 -4.95 5.30
CA THR A 127 -4.06 -5.52 5.13
C THR A 127 -4.09 -7.02 5.46
N MET A 128 -3.07 -7.77 5.03
CA MET A 128 -2.99 -9.22 5.25
C MET A 128 -2.82 -9.54 6.75
N GLU A 129 -1.96 -8.79 7.44
CA GLU A 129 -1.75 -8.90 8.89
C GLU A 129 -3.03 -8.58 9.68
N PHE A 130 -3.82 -7.62 9.19
CA PHE A 130 -5.07 -7.20 9.84
C PHE A 130 -6.13 -8.30 9.87
N THR A 131 -6.36 -9.01 8.77
CA THR A 131 -7.35 -10.09 8.73
C THR A 131 -6.98 -11.25 9.63
N GLU A 132 -5.69 -11.58 9.71
CA GLU A 132 -5.21 -12.62 10.64
C GLU A 132 -5.43 -12.24 12.10
N LEU A 133 -5.07 -11.01 12.49
CA LEU A 133 -5.19 -10.54 13.86
C LEU A 133 -6.65 -10.39 14.31
N LEU A 134 -7.56 -9.96 13.42
CA LEU A 134 -8.98 -9.93 13.75
C LEU A 134 -9.55 -11.33 13.95
N THR A 135 -9.15 -12.29 13.13
CA THR A 135 -9.61 -13.69 13.24
C THR A 135 -9.14 -14.34 14.54
N ARG A 136 -7.90 -14.05 14.97
CA ARG A 136 -7.35 -14.53 16.25
C ARG A 136 -7.84 -13.75 17.47
N GLY A 137 -8.48 -12.60 17.27
CA GLY A 137 -8.92 -11.75 18.35
C GLY A 137 -7.77 -11.08 19.11
N ASP A 138 -6.65 -10.80 18.45
CA ASP A 138 -5.45 -10.19 19.03
C ASP A 138 -5.53 -8.66 19.07
N ARG A 139 -4.55 -8.00 19.71
CA ARG A 139 -4.48 -6.52 19.74
C ARG A 139 -4.02 -6.00 18.37
N LEU A 140 -4.57 -4.87 17.92
CA LEU A 140 -4.12 -4.16 16.70
C LEU A 140 -2.79 -3.43 16.94
N VAL A 141 -1.74 -4.18 17.29
CA VAL A 141 -0.37 -3.70 17.42
C VAL A 141 0.46 -4.42 16.37
N ARG A 142 1.07 -3.65 15.46
CA ARG A 142 1.94 -4.18 14.40
C ARG A 142 3.00 -5.12 15.00
N TRP A 143 3.09 -6.35 14.50
CA TRP A 143 3.92 -7.40 15.13
C TRP A 143 5.40 -7.04 15.23
N HIS A 144 5.93 -6.24 14.30
CA HIS A 144 7.31 -5.74 14.37
C HIS A 144 7.63 -4.91 15.64
N ARG A 145 6.62 -4.53 16.41
CA ARG A 145 6.77 -3.83 17.69
C ARG A 145 6.55 -4.73 18.92
N SER A 146 6.06 -5.95 18.77
CA SER A 146 5.76 -6.83 19.91
C SER A 146 7.01 -7.40 20.61
N GLY A 147 8.21 -7.11 20.11
CA GLY A 147 9.49 -7.47 20.74
C GLY A 147 10.29 -6.32 21.36
N ARG A 148 9.83 -5.06 21.29
CA ARG A 148 10.50 -3.92 21.94
C ARG A 148 9.86 -3.70 23.32
N ARG A 149 10.67 -3.54 24.37
CA ARG A 149 10.22 -3.26 25.75
C ARG A 149 9.09 -2.21 25.73
N SER A 150 7.90 -2.63 26.13
CA SER A 150 6.68 -1.81 26.14
C SER A 150 6.92 -0.54 26.95
N SER A 151 6.90 0.63 26.32
CA SER A 151 7.00 1.88 27.06
C SER A 151 5.65 2.19 27.76
N PRO A 152 5.63 2.96 28.86
CA PRO A 152 4.38 3.40 29.49
C PRO A 152 3.42 4.11 28.52
N ALA A 153 3.97 4.81 27.53
CA ALA A 153 3.20 5.44 26.46
C ALA A 153 2.52 4.42 25.53
N ASP A 154 3.13 3.25 25.30
CA ASP A 154 2.54 2.18 24.49
C ASP A 154 1.37 1.50 25.20
N LEU A 155 1.44 1.37 26.54
CA LEU A 155 0.34 0.84 27.35
C LEU A 155 -0.86 1.79 27.35
N ALA A 156 -0.64 3.09 27.56
CA ALA A 156 -1.69 4.10 27.47
C ALA A 156 -2.34 4.14 26.08
N PHE A 157 -1.54 3.95 25.03
CA PHE A 157 -2.03 3.88 23.65
C PHE A 157 -2.86 2.61 23.36
N GLY A 158 -2.67 1.54 24.15
CA GLY A 158 -3.43 0.30 24.04
C GLY A 158 -4.95 0.48 24.20
N VAL A 159 -5.39 1.52 24.91
CA VAL A 159 -6.83 1.86 25.05
C VAL A 159 -7.42 2.28 23.70
N PHE A 160 -6.72 3.13 22.95
CA PHE A 160 -7.13 3.57 21.62
C PHE A 160 -7.14 2.41 20.62
N ALA A 161 -6.09 1.58 20.64
CA ALA A 161 -6.03 0.37 19.81
C ALA A 161 -7.21 -0.58 20.08
N SER A 162 -7.56 -0.77 21.36
CA SER A 162 -8.70 -1.62 21.76
C SER A 162 -10.04 -1.02 21.35
N ALA A 163 -10.21 0.30 21.49
CA ALA A 163 -11.41 1.00 21.06
C ALA A 163 -11.58 0.96 19.54
N ALA A 164 -10.50 1.19 18.79
CA ALA A 164 -10.49 1.09 17.33
C ALA A 164 -10.80 -0.33 16.85
N ARG A 165 -10.22 -1.36 17.49
CA ARG A 165 -10.57 -2.75 17.23
C ARG A 165 -12.07 -3.00 17.41
N ARG A 166 -12.66 -2.58 18.53
CA ARG A 166 -14.11 -2.73 18.76
C ARG A 166 -14.94 -2.06 17.68
N ARG A 167 -14.45 -0.98 17.05
CA ARG A 167 -15.11 -0.31 15.92
C ARG A 167 -14.97 -1.11 14.63
N LEU A 168 -13.83 -1.77 14.42
CA LEU A 168 -13.52 -2.59 13.24
C LEU A 168 -14.02 -4.03 13.32
N THR A 169 -14.52 -4.48 14.47
CA THR A 169 -15.17 -5.78 14.62
C THR A 169 -16.64 -5.68 14.20
N PRO A 170 -17.10 -6.53 13.27
CA PRO A 170 -18.52 -6.62 12.90
C PRO A 170 -19.43 -6.84 14.11
N GLY A 171 -20.63 -6.27 14.07
CA GLY A 171 -21.64 -6.44 15.14
C GLY A 171 -22.11 -5.14 15.79
N HIS A 172 -23.20 -5.22 16.55
CA HIS A 172 -23.93 -4.08 17.13
C HIS A 172 -24.49 -3.11 16.06
N GLY A 173 -25.04 -3.65 14.97
CA GLY A 173 -25.61 -2.86 13.86
C GLY A 173 -24.57 -2.08 13.06
N ARG A 174 -23.32 -2.54 13.06
CA ARG A 174 -22.22 -1.98 12.28
C ARG A 174 -21.77 -2.94 11.20
N GLU A 175 -21.60 -2.39 10.01
CA GLU A 175 -21.09 -3.08 8.84
C GLU A 175 -19.63 -2.71 8.65
N VAL A 176 -18.80 -3.74 8.47
CA VAL A 176 -17.38 -3.57 8.20
C VAL A 176 -17.07 -4.27 6.88
N GLU A 177 -16.50 -3.54 5.94
CA GLU A 177 -16.07 -4.02 4.64
C GLU A 177 -14.55 -3.94 4.54
N LEU A 178 -13.93 -4.99 4.03
CA LEU A 178 -12.57 -4.99 3.53
C LEU A 178 -12.60 -4.79 2.02
N PHE A 179 -11.99 -3.73 1.52
CA PHE A 179 -11.83 -3.45 0.10
C PHE A 179 -10.37 -3.64 -0.30
N SER A 180 -10.07 -4.78 -0.94
CA SER A 180 -8.69 -5.24 -1.12
C SER A 180 -8.46 -5.95 -2.44
N ALA A 181 -7.29 -5.73 -3.05
CA ALA A 181 -6.72 -6.51 -4.14
C ALA A 181 -5.87 -7.68 -3.62
N MET A 182 -5.53 -7.69 -2.33
CA MET A 182 -4.76 -8.74 -1.70
C MET A 182 -5.66 -9.94 -1.37
N PRO A 183 -5.13 -11.17 -1.43
CA PRO A 183 -5.84 -12.34 -0.92
C PRO A 183 -6.01 -12.19 0.60
N ALA A 184 -7.26 -12.26 1.05
CA ALA A 184 -7.59 -12.08 2.46
C ALA A 184 -8.81 -12.91 2.83
N THR A 185 -8.80 -13.48 4.03
CA THR A 185 -9.95 -14.19 4.61
C THR A 185 -10.52 -13.31 5.72
N PRO A 186 -11.59 -12.54 5.46
CA PRO A 186 -12.18 -11.67 6.47
C PRO A 186 -12.80 -12.52 7.61
N PRO A 187 -12.82 -12.02 8.86
CA PRO A 187 -13.52 -12.68 9.95
C PRO A 187 -15.04 -12.73 9.68
N PRO A 188 -15.79 -13.64 10.35
CA PRO A 188 -17.23 -13.73 10.22
C PRO A 188 -17.94 -12.38 10.43
N GLY A 189 -18.87 -12.06 9.53
CA GLY A 189 -19.64 -10.80 9.56
C GLY A 189 -18.93 -9.60 8.91
N MET A 190 -17.68 -9.72 8.47
CA MET A 190 -16.99 -8.69 7.68
C MET A 190 -17.14 -9.00 6.19
N ALA A 191 -17.61 -8.03 5.40
CA ALA A 191 -17.69 -8.18 3.95
C ALA A 191 -16.30 -8.07 3.34
N LEU A 192 -16.02 -8.86 2.29
CA LEU A 192 -14.85 -8.67 1.43
C LEU A 192 -15.31 -8.23 0.05
N ARG A 193 -14.70 -7.17 -0.45
CA ARG A 193 -14.88 -6.67 -1.81
C ARG A 193 -13.54 -6.55 -2.50
N ALA A 194 -13.44 -7.19 -3.66
CA ALA A 194 -12.22 -7.14 -4.45
C ALA A 194 -12.01 -5.73 -5.04
N ASN A 195 -10.85 -5.13 -4.78
CA ASN A 195 -10.37 -4.01 -5.56
C ASN A 195 -9.82 -4.54 -6.87
N ARG A 196 -10.44 -4.18 -7.98
CA ARG A 196 -10.04 -4.61 -9.33
C ARG A 196 -9.33 -3.53 -10.12
N PHE A 197 -8.95 -2.39 -9.53
CA PHE A 197 -8.28 -1.28 -10.23
C PHE A 197 -9.09 -0.70 -11.41
N GLY A 198 -10.42 -0.70 -11.28
CA GLY A 198 -11.33 -0.22 -12.31
C GLY A 198 -11.21 1.29 -12.56
N TRP A 199 -11.05 2.08 -11.49
CA TRP A 199 -10.86 3.53 -11.61
C TRP A 199 -9.57 3.84 -12.35
N THR A 200 -8.47 3.21 -11.96
CA THR A 200 -7.15 3.39 -12.60
C THR A 200 -7.24 3.15 -14.10
N ARG A 201 -7.91 2.06 -14.53
CA ARG A 201 -8.05 1.73 -15.95
C ARG A 201 -9.01 2.65 -16.71
N ALA A 202 -10.08 3.09 -16.06
CA ALA A 202 -11.05 4.00 -16.67
C ALA A 202 -10.47 5.41 -16.83
N ARG A 203 -9.75 5.89 -15.81
CA ARG A 203 -9.18 7.24 -15.75
C ARG A 203 -7.93 7.41 -16.60
N PHE A 204 -7.10 6.37 -16.66
CA PHE A 204 -5.87 6.33 -17.42
C PHE A 204 -6.00 5.25 -18.48
N GLY A 205 -5.99 5.68 -19.76
CA GLY A 205 -6.10 4.79 -20.92
C GLY A 205 -5.02 3.70 -20.94
N PRO A 206 -4.99 2.83 -21.97
CA PRO A 206 -3.92 1.84 -22.06
C PRO A 206 -2.56 2.55 -22.11
N PRO A 207 -1.53 2.03 -21.41
CA PRO A 207 -0.21 2.63 -21.44
C PRO A 207 0.42 2.45 -22.82
N THR A 208 1.36 3.33 -23.14
CA THR A 208 2.32 3.04 -24.22
C THR A 208 3.20 1.86 -23.78
N ILE A 209 3.18 0.77 -24.54
CA ILE A 209 3.97 -0.42 -24.25
C ILE A 209 5.25 -0.39 -25.09
N SER A 210 6.40 -0.50 -24.43
CA SER A 210 7.70 -0.65 -25.06
C SER A 210 8.05 -2.13 -25.25
N ALA A 211 8.90 -2.43 -26.24
CA ALA A 211 9.39 -3.79 -26.49
C ALA A 211 10.38 -4.28 -25.41
N GLY A 212 10.78 -3.43 -24.47
CA GLY A 212 11.75 -3.77 -23.42
C GLY A 212 11.14 -4.41 -22.18
N THR A 213 12.01 -4.75 -21.24
CA THR A 213 11.64 -5.24 -19.90
C THR A 213 11.93 -4.16 -18.85
N ASP A 214 11.05 -4.05 -17.87
CA ASP A 214 11.24 -3.21 -16.68
C ASP A 214 11.49 -4.07 -15.45
N ILE A 215 12.36 -3.61 -14.54
CA ILE A 215 12.56 -4.23 -13.22
C ILE A 215 11.95 -3.34 -12.15
N VAL A 216 11.14 -3.92 -11.27
CA VAL A 216 10.60 -3.26 -10.09
C VAL A 216 11.45 -3.60 -8.88
N GLY A 217 12.03 -2.56 -8.29
CA GLY A 217 12.90 -2.65 -7.13
C GLY A 217 12.17 -2.95 -5.82
N THR A 218 12.95 -3.21 -4.78
CA THR A 218 12.45 -3.49 -3.43
C THR A 218 13.34 -2.87 -2.35
N SER A 219 12.77 -2.65 -1.17
CA SER A 219 13.51 -2.13 0.00
C SER A 219 14.11 -3.20 0.89
N LEU A 220 14.21 -4.46 0.43
CA LEU A 220 14.69 -5.57 1.27
C LEU A 220 16.12 -5.34 1.78
N VAL A 221 16.97 -4.70 0.95
CA VAL A 221 18.32 -4.29 1.33
C VAL A 221 18.29 -3.24 2.45
N GLU A 222 17.45 -2.21 2.32
CA GLU A 222 17.34 -1.14 3.32
C GLU A 222 16.72 -1.60 4.64
N THR A 223 15.93 -2.68 4.59
CA THR A 223 15.43 -3.35 5.81
C THR A 223 16.41 -4.36 6.38
N GLY A 224 17.59 -4.56 5.77
CA GLY A 224 18.60 -5.52 6.19
C GLY A 224 18.18 -6.98 5.99
N VAL A 225 17.16 -7.26 5.17
CA VAL A 225 16.67 -8.62 4.92
C VAL A 225 17.53 -9.31 3.87
N VAL A 226 17.98 -8.57 2.86
CA VAL A 226 18.76 -9.08 1.74
C VAL A 226 20.12 -8.39 1.71
N ASP A 227 21.16 -9.17 1.42
CA ASP A 227 22.52 -8.67 1.23
C ASP A 227 22.63 -7.72 0.01
N PRO A 228 23.25 -6.53 0.15
CA PRO A 228 23.35 -5.55 -0.93
C PRO A 228 24.10 -6.03 -2.18
N GLU A 229 25.20 -6.78 -2.01
CA GLU A 229 26.04 -7.23 -3.12
C GLU A 229 25.37 -8.35 -3.92
N ARG A 230 24.72 -9.28 -3.21
CA ARG A 230 23.91 -10.33 -3.83
C ARG A 230 22.72 -9.73 -4.59
N TYR A 231 22.07 -8.73 -4.02
CA TYR A 231 20.99 -8.01 -4.70
C TYR A 231 21.46 -7.35 -5.99
N LEU A 232 22.56 -6.59 -5.95
CA LEU A 232 23.13 -5.91 -7.12
C LEU A 232 23.49 -6.91 -8.23
N THR A 233 24.16 -8.00 -7.85
CA THR A 233 24.56 -9.08 -8.76
C THR A 233 23.34 -9.67 -9.48
N ALA A 234 22.27 -9.92 -8.73
CA ALA A 234 21.07 -10.51 -9.26
C ALA A 234 20.28 -9.57 -10.17
N VAL A 235 20.17 -8.28 -9.82
CA VAL A 235 19.57 -7.29 -10.71
C VAL A 235 20.33 -7.24 -12.03
N GLY A 236 21.67 -7.25 -11.99
CA GLY A 236 22.50 -7.31 -13.19
C GLY A 236 22.28 -8.57 -14.03
N ALA A 237 22.14 -9.73 -13.39
CA ALA A 237 21.84 -10.98 -14.08
C ALA A 237 20.45 -10.95 -14.73
N LEU A 238 19.43 -10.49 -14.01
CA LEU A 238 18.06 -10.34 -14.53
C LEU A 238 18.00 -9.35 -15.69
N ALA A 239 18.73 -8.22 -15.59
CA ALA A 239 18.78 -7.22 -16.63
C ALA A 239 19.33 -7.79 -17.94
N ARG A 240 20.44 -8.54 -17.87
CA ARG A 240 21.02 -9.19 -19.06
C ARG A 240 20.12 -10.31 -19.61
N ALA A 241 19.59 -11.17 -18.75
CA ALA A 241 18.80 -12.32 -19.16
C ALA A 241 17.46 -11.92 -19.82
N HIS A 242 16.88 -10.80 -19.42
CA HIS A 242 15.57 -10.35 -19.88
C HIS A 242 15.60 -9.07 -20.71
N GLY A 243 16.78 -8.56 -21.07
CA GLY A 243 16.93 -7.31 -21.80
C GLY A 243 16.25 -6.13 -21.09
N ALA A 244 16.41 -6.05 -19.77
CA ALA A 244 15.81 -4.95 -19.02
C ALA A 244 16.54 -3.63 -19.31
N THR A 245 15.77 -2.56 -19.43
CA THR A 245 16.30 -1.22 -19.76
C THR A 245 16.09 -0.22 -18.64
N ARG A 246 15.07 -0.45 -17.80
CA ARG A 246 14.69 0.46 -16.72
C ARG A 246 14.51 -0.27 -15.40
N TYR A 247 14.82 0.45 -14.32
CA TYR A 247 14.65 0.02 -12.95
C TYR A 247 13.74 1.01 -12.20
N PHE A 248 12.53 0.58 -11.86
CA PHE A 248 11.58 1.34 -11.05
C PHE A 248 11.96 1.21 -9.58
N ALA A 249 12.64 2.23 -9.07
CA ALA A 249 13.12 2.27 -7.70
C ALA A 249 11.95 2.34 -6.71
N HIS A 250 12.00 1.50 -5.69
CA HIS A 250 11.15 1.62 -4.53
C HIS A 250 11.53 2.86 -3.71
N ARG A 251 10.54 3.59 -3.19
CA ARG A 251 10.72 4.91 -2.52
C ARG A 251 11.70 4.93 -1.34
N ARG A 252 11.95 3.77 -0.73
CA ARG A 252 12.86 3.63 0.42
C ARG A 252 14.29 3.31 -0.01
N GLU A 253 14.55 3.05 -1.29
CA GLU A 253 15.87 2.66 -1.75
C GLU A 253 16.87 3.81 -1.62
N SER A 254 18.07 3.50 -1.10
CA SER A 254 19.07 4.53 -0.85
C SER A 254 19.63 5.10 -2.17
N PRO A 255 19.95 6.40 -2.23
CA PRO A 255 20.59 6.98 -3.41
C PRO A 255 21.92 6.30 -3.78
N ASP A 256 22.70 5.86 -2.79
CA ASP A 256 23.96 5.15 -3.02
C ASP A 256 23.76 3.81 -3.72
N LYS A 257 22.81 3.01 -3.23
CA LYS A 257 22.46 1.71 -3.85
C LYS A 257 21.98 1.92 -5.29
N LEU A 258 21.14 2.91 -5.52
CA LEU A 258 20.60 3.20 -6.85
C LEU A 258 21.69 3.69 -7.82
N ARG A 259 22.68 4.47 -7.34
CA ARG A 259 23.84 4.85 -8.15
C ARG A 259 24.71 3.64 -8.49
N ALA A 260 25.02 2.80 -7.51
CA ALA A 260 25.79 1.57 -7.73
C ALA A 260 25.07 0.65 -8.75
N LEU A 261 23.75 0.53 -8.64
CA LEU A 261 22.91 -0.22 -9.59
C LEU A 261 22.97 0.35 -11.00
N ALA A 262 22.81 1.67 -11.16
CA ALA A 262 22.92 2.33 -12.45
C ALA A 262 24.29 2.08 -13.11
N VAL A 263 25.38 2.25 -12.34
CA VAL A 263 26.75 2.06 -12.83
C VAL A 263 27.02 0.61 -13.21
N ALA A 264 26.60 -0.36 -12.40
CA ALA A 264 26.90 -1.77 -12.63
C ALA A 264 26.05 -2.41 -13.74
N THR A 265 24.87 -1.86 -14.03
CA THR A 265 23.89 -2.50 -14.94
C THR A 265 23.58 -1.69 -16.20
N GLY A 266 23.84 -0.38 -16.20
CA GLY A 266 23.44 0.53 -17.28
C GLY A 266 21.93 0.81 -17.32
N LEU A 267 21.15 0.34 -16.34
CA LEU A 267 19.71 0.56 -16.28
C LEU A 267 19.37 2.03 -16.02
N GLU A 268 18.35 2.53 -16.70
CA GLU A 268 17.73 3.80 -16.36
C GLU A 268 17.00 3.70 -15.01
N ILE A 269 17.44 4.46 -14.01
CA ILE A 269 16.79 4.49 -12.70
C ILE A 269 15.58 5.42 -12.75
N VAL A 270 14.39 4.84 -12.73
CA VAL A 270 13.13 5.57 -12.64
C VAL A 270 12.74 5.68 -11.18
N ARG A 271 12.47 6.91 -10.69
CA ARG A 271 11.93 7.15 -9.35
C ARG A 271 10.46 7.59 -9.45
N PRO A 272 9.51 6.67 -9.24
CA PRO A 272 8.08 6.96 -9.36
C PRO A 272 7.64 8.13 -8.47
N ASP A 273 6.91 9.04 -9.07
CA ASP A 273 6.37 10.23 -8.41
C ASP A 273 4.90 10.02 -7.98
N LEU A 274 4.36 8.83 -8.28
CA LEU A 274 3.04 8.27 -7.97
C LEU A 274 3.15 6.78 -7.59
N PRO A 275 2.07 6.15 -7.07
CA PRO A 275 2.00 4.69 -6.96
C PRO A 275 2.31 4.01 -8.30
N LEU A 276 3.00 2.86 -8.24
CA LEU A 276 3.52 2.21 -9.44
C LEU A 276 2.40 1.76 -10.39
N GLU A 277 1.22 1.46 -9.87
CA GLU A 277 0.02 1.12 -10.64
C GLU A 277 -0.36 2.26 -11.59
N LEU A 278 -0.30 3.51 -11.12
CA LEU A 278 -0.59 4.67 -11.95
C LEU A 278 0.54 4.99 -12.93
N VAL A 279 1.79 4.86 -12.49
CA VAL A 279 2.95 5.08 -13.37
C VAL A 279 2.96 4.07 -14.51
N ALA A 280 2.79 2.78 -14.20
CA ALA A 280 2.73 1.72 -15.19
C ALA A 280 1.51 1.89 -16.12
N ARG A 281 0.35 2.32 -15.60
CA ARG A 281 -0.85 2.53 -16.41
C ARG A 281 -0.76 3.75 -17.34
N ARG A 282 -0.07 4.81 -16.93
CA ARG A 282 0.21 5.97 -17.80
C ARG A 282 1.27 5.66 -18.85
N GLY A 283 2.20 4.79 -18.49
CA GLY A 283 3.32 4.41 -19.34
C GLY A 283 4.36 5.53 -19.49
N PRO A 284 5.42 5.26 -20.27
CA PRO A 284 5.67 4.00 -20.94
C PRO A 284 5.96 2.84 -19.96
N VAL A 285 5.51 1.63 -20.29
CA VAL A 285 5.77 0.39 -19.54
C VAL A 285 6.34 -0.68 -20.48
N GLY A 286 7.23 -1.54 -19.98
CA GLY A 286 7.73 -2.69 -20.72
C GLY A 286 6.62 -3.70 -20.99
N HIS A 287 6.69 -4.39 -22.12
CA HIS A 287 5.84 -5.54 -22.40
C HIS A 287 6.02 -6.67 -21.37
N THR A 288 7.15 -6.67 -20.65
CA THR A 288 7.44 -7.52 -19.51
C THR A 288 7.88 -6.67 -18.30
N VAL A 289 7.33 -6.97 -17.13
CA VAL A 289 7.70 -6.35 -15.86
C VAL A 289 8.16 -7.44 -14.90
N LEU A 290 9.44 -7.39 -14.52
CA LEU A 290 10.03 -8.24 -13.50
C LEU A 290 9.85 -7.57 -12.14
N SER A 291 9.33 -8.28 -11.15
CA SER A 291 9.18 -7.73 -9.80
C SER A 291 9.72 -8.68 -8.75
N PHE A 292 10.60 -8.17 -7.89
CA PHE A 292 10.89 -8.83 -6.61
C PHE A 292 9.63 -8.90 -5.73
N PRO A 293 9.61 -9.72 -4.66
CA PRO A 293 8.43 -9.88 -3.82
C PRO A 293 8.02 -8.54 -3.22
N SER A 294 6.82 -8.09 -3.58
CA SER A 294 6.26 -6.78 -3.22
C SER A 294 4.76 -6.84 -3.43
N THR A 295 3.97 -6.03 -2.73
CA THR A 295 2.51 -5.97 -2.91
C THR A 295 2.09 -5.66 -4.34
N VAL A 296 2.98 -5.02 -5.10
CA VAL A 296 2.75 -4.69 -6.53
C VAL A 296 2.51 -5.92 -7.40
N VAL A 297 2.95 -7.12 -7.00
CA VAL A 297 2.67 -8.34 -7.78
C VAL A 297 1.19 -8.75 -7.74
N HIS A 298 0.41 -8.23 -6.80
CA HIS A 298 -1.04 -8.42 -6.73
C HIS A 298 -1.82 -7.29 -7.40
N THR A 299 -1.26 -6.08 -7.43
CA THR A 299 -1.98 -4.89 -7.92
C THR A 299 -1.70 -4.59 -9.38
N LEU A 300 -0.45 -4.75 -9.85
CA LEU A 300 -0.09 -4.50 -11.25
C LEU A 300 -0.86 -5.38 -12.25
N PRO A 301 -1.10 -6.69 -12.00
CA PRO A 301 -1.90 -7.49 -12.94
C PRO A 301 -3.31 -6.94 -13.15
N LEU A 302 -3.89 -6.35 -12.09
CA LEU A 302 -5.21 -5.74 -12.14
C LEU A 302 -5.17 -4.36 -12.80
N ALA A 303 -4.20 -3.52 -12.47
CA ALA A 303 -4.06 -2.20 -13.07
C ALA A 303 -3.76 -2.27 -14.59
N LEU A 304 -3.01 -3.29 -15.03
CA LEU A 304 -2.61 -3.51 -16.42
C LEU A 304 -3.50 -4.53 -17.15
N GLU A 305 -4.63 -4.92 -16.56
CA GLU A 305 -5.58 -5.84 -17.19
C GLU A 305 -5.98 -5.34 -18.59
N GLY A 306 -5.98 -6.27 -19.56
CA GLY A 306 -6.31 -6.01 -20.97
C GLY A 306 -5.21 -5.34 -21.80
N THR A 307 -4.01 -5.09 -21.25
CA THR A 307 -2.91 -4.44 -21.99
C THR A 307 -1.95 -5.41 -22.68
N GLY A 308 -1.93 -6.67 -22.26
CA GLY A 308 -0.96 -7.67 -22.73
C GLY A 308 0.42 -7.61 -22.04
N VAL A 309 0.63 -6.67 -21.11
CA VAL A 309 1.85 -6.62 -20.29
C VAL A 309 1.94 -7.86 -19.40
N ARG A 310 3.11 -8.51 -19.41
CA ARG A 310 3.39 -9.71 -18.62
C ARG A 310 4.11 -9.35 -17.34
N ILE A 311 3.62 -9.84 -16.21
CA ILE A 311 4.28 -9.67 -14.92
C ILE A 311 4.93 -11.00 -14.53
N ILE A 312 6.21 -10.94 -14.20
CA ILE A 312 7.00 -12.10 -13.79
C ILE A 312 7.57 -11.80 -12.41
N VAL A 313 7.40 -12.74 -11.50
CA VAL A 313 7.89 -12.61 -10.13
C VAL A 313 9.33 -13.13 -10.06
N CYS A 314 10.22 -12.34 -9.49
CA CYS A 314 11.59 -12.75 -9.19
C CYS A 314 11.62 -13.25 -7.74
N ASP A 315 11.74 -14.56 -7.56
CA ASP A 315 11.88 -15.16 -6.23
C ASP A 315 13.23 -14.75 -5.62
N VAL A 316 13.28 -14.53 -4.30
CA VAL A 316 14.52 -14.22 -3.58
C VAL A 316 15.16 -15.53 -3.13
N ASP A 317 16.38 -15.78 -3.59
CA ASP A 317 17.15 -16.95 -3.16
C ASP A 317 17.42 -16.87 -1.64
N PRO A 318 17.14 -17.93 -0.86
CA PRO A 318 17.44 -17.98 0.57
C PRO A 318 18.89 -17.64 0.92
N ALA A 319 19.85 -17.94 0.04
CA ALA A 319 21.26 -17.61 0.22
C ALA A 319 21.57 -16.10 0.19
N TRP A 320 20.59 -15.26 -0.15
CA TRP A 320 20.71 -13.81 -0.10
C TRP A 320 20.30 -13.21 1.24
N LEU A 321 19.62 -13.99 2.07
CA LEU A 321 19.15 -13.51 3.36
C LEU A 321 20.34 -13.26 4.28
N THR A 322 20.33 -12.12 4.96
CA THR A 322 21.37 -11.80 5.94
C THR A 322 21.15 -12.61 7.22
N ASP A 323 22.19 -12.73 8.05
CA ASP A 323 22.07 -13.37 9.38
C ASP A 323 21.07 -12.66 10.31
N SER A 324 20.81 -11.36 10.07
CA SER A 324 19.83 -10.57 10.80
C SER A 324 18.40 -10.74 10.31
N ALA A 325 18.19 -11.41 9.17
CA ALA A 325 16.87 -11.63 8.63
C ALA A 325 16.07 -12.53 9.58
N SER A 326 14.89 -12.08 10.01
CA SER A 326 14.05 -12.90 10.88
C SER A 326 13.68 -14.21 10.16
N PRO A 327 13.56 -15.35 10.85
CA PRO A 327 13.11 -16.61 10.25
C PRO A 327 11.76 -16.52 9.52
N ARG A 328 10.91 -15.55 9.89
CA ARG A 328 9.64 -15.26 9.21
C ARG A 328 9.77 -14.53 7.87
N ALA A 329 10.91 -13.87 7.60
CA ALA A 329 11.09 -13.07 6.40
C ALA A 329 11.01 -13.93 5.14
N GLN A 330 11.67 -15.08 5.13
CA GLN A 330 11.62 -16.03 4.02
C GLN A 330 10.18 -16.52 3.76
N GLY A 331 9.49 -17.01 4.79
CA GLY A 331 8.11 -17.49 4.66
C GLY A 331 7.16 -16.41 4.16
N PHE A 332 7.35 -15.16 4.59
CA PHE A 332 6.57 -14.03 4.12
C PHE A 332 6.81 -13.69 2.64
N LEU A 333 8.07 -13.66 2.20
CA LEU A 333 8.42 -13.40 0.80
C LEU A 333 7.86 -14.49 -0.11
N SER A 334 8.03 -15.77 0.26
CA SER A 334 7.48 -16.91 -0.48
C SER A 334 5.95 -16.91 -0.50
N ALA A 335 5.30 -16.49 0.60
CA ALA A 335 3.83 -16.38 0.64
C ALA A 335 3.30 -15.29 -0.31
N ILE A 336 3.96 -14.13 -0.38
CA ILE A 336 3.60 -13.08 -1.34
C ILE A 336 3.72 -13.60 -2.78
N THR A 337 4.86 -14.20 -3.13
CA THR A 337 5.05 -14.66 -4.51
C THR A 337 4.13 -15.83 -4.85
N GLY A 338 3.97 -16.79 -3.94
CA GLY A 338 3.09 -17.95 -4.10
C GLY A 338 1.63 -17.56 -4.32
N THR A 339 1.07 -16.71 -3.45
CA THR A 339 -0.33 -16.29 -3.55
C THR A 339 -0.60 -15.44 -4.79
N ALA A 340 0.36 -14.58 -5.21
CA ALA A 340 0.21 -13.81 -6.44
C ALA A 340 0.21 -14.69 -7.69
N ARG A 341 1.08 -15.73 -7.70
CA ARG A 341 1.14 -16.71 -8.79
C ARG A 341 -0.14 -17.52 -8.89
N GLU A 342 -0.69 -17.96 -7.75
CA GLU A 342 -1.96 -18.69 -7.70
C GLU A 342 -3.12 -17.81 -8.18
N LEU A 343 -3.21 -16.56 -7.69
CA LEU A 343 -4.34 -15.68 -7.98
C LEU A 343 -4.35 -15.15 -9.42
N HIS A 344 -3.18 -14.91 -10.01
CA HIS A 344 -3.05 -14.24 -11.32
C HIS A 344 -2.36 -15.10 -12.39
N GLY A 345 -1.99 -16.35 -12.10
CA GLY A 345 -1.28 -17.22 -13.04
C GLY A 345 0.12 -16.72 -13.40
N LEU A 346 0.79 -16.00 -12.48
CA LEU A 346 2.09 -15.40 -12.77
C LEU A 346 3.18 -16.45 -12.94
N LYS A 347 4.08 -16.20 -13.90
CA LYS A 347 5.35 -16.95 -14.01
C LYS A 347 6.31 -16.45 -12.93
N SER A 348 7.17 -17.33 -12.45
CA SER A 348 8.32 -16.93 -11.64
C SER A 348 9.64 -17.31 -12.30
N VAL A 349 10.65 -16.51 -12.00
CA VAL A 349 12.04 -16.81 -12.32
C VAL A 349 12.82 -16.88 -11.03
N ALA A 350 13.59 -17.96 -10.88
CA ALA A 350 14.58 -18.02 -9.82
C ALA A 350 15.66 -17.01 -10.14
N SER A 351 15.96 -16.12 -9.19
CA SER A 351 17.13 -15.28 -9.32
C SER A 351 18.37 -16.15 -9.11
N VAL A 352 18.99 -16.59 -10.20
CA VAL A 352 20.16 -17.46 -10.13
C VAL A 352 21.31 -16.72 -9.43
N ALA A 353 21.76 -17.22 -8.29
CA ALA A 353 23.07 -16.83 -7.76
C ALA A 353 24.13 -17.33 -8.76
N PRO A 354 25.09 -16.49 -9.20
CA PRO A 354 26.16 -17.00 -10.05
C PRO A 354 26.92 -18.08 -9.29
N THR A 355 27.25 -19.16 -10.00
CA THR A 355 28.18 -20.18 -9.54
C THR A 355 29.47 -19.49 -9.10
N PRO A 356 30.05 -19.80 -7.92
CA PRO A 356 31.33 -19.23 -7.55
C PRO A 356 32.34 -19.56 -8.65
N ALA A 357 32.99 -18.53 -9.18
CA ALA A 357 34.11 -18.71 -10.10
C ALA A 357 35.14 -19.62 -9.40
N ARG A 358 35.50 -20.71 -10.07
CA ARG A 358 36.59 -21.59 -9.63
C ARG A 358 37.93 -20.91 -9.80
#